data_AF-U7PZ37-F1
#
_entry.id   AF-U7PZ37-F1
#
_cell.length_a   1.000
_cell.length_b   1.000
_cell.length_c   1.000
_cell.angle_alpha   90.00
_cell.angle_beta   90.00
_cell.angle_gamma   90.00
#
_symmetry.space_group_name_H-M   'P 1'
#
loop_
_entity.id
_entity.type
_entity.pdbx_description
1 polymer ?
#
loop_
_entity_poly.entity_id
_entity_poly.type
_entity_poly.pdbx_seq_one_letter_code
_entity_poly.pdbx_strand_id
1 'polypeptide(L)'
;MGSVEPKRPVRVAGASGGFSDRVRAIESLARYEDVDVIVGDWLSEMTMTMHGTARVRNQNANAGKELTWEEEVRNAMFAENFLDCFEPAIEYLAKNKVRLAVNAGASDTEILAKIVQAKVTEKGYNLKVAWIEGDDVTGSVKNLIEKGEQFRSLMHNKSLEEWGLEPVCAQCYQGGLGIARALTEGADIVICGRVSDASPIIGAAAWWHGWKANQFDELAGSLIIGHLLECASYVVGGYCSDFKSIMKAGKHIDMGFPICAIDHKGEGVMYKEKNRGGVMTVNSCTSQLLYEIQGPQYYNCDVTAWLEDIKFEQIGEDQVKVSGVKGLPPPPTTKVGITGFAGWQAEYHVYLCGLDIEEKCRFTEEQIKAELGEEMLKKFDVLKFMQNGSSVIDARNQDVATVDFRIFAQSKDRELLSMRNPNGFFRRSMTCFLQSCPGASLGNDMRQAEGKPYYEYHPSLMPQSAMTQRLHLLFDHPTPVIDLPPPPEFRTYDRQQPTYETKNPVALDSFGPTVRMPLGRIVLGRSGDKCSDCNVGFFVRHDDEWDWLRSLMTVAKVRELLGPEEDHGKPIDRFELPNIRAVHFLLHDHLDRGYDACSTYDTLGKNCLEYLRAKTVDIPVKFVERGTV
;
A
#
# COMPACT_ATOMS: atom_id res chain seq x y z
N MET A 1 -2.87 -27.22 -36.35
CA MET A 1 -2.66 -26.94 -34.92
C MET A 1 -3.89 -27.43 -34.20
N GLY A 2 -3.78 -28.45 -33.34
CA GLY A 2 -4.93 -28.87 -32.54
C GLY A 2 -5.29 -27.73 -31.60
N SER A 3 -6.52 -27.22 -31.67
CA SER A 3 -7.03 -26.26 -30.68
C SER A 3 -7.03 -26.99 -29.34
N VAL A 4 -6.03 -26.71 -28.50
CA VAL A 4 -6.08 -27.11 -27.09
C VAL A 4 -7.28 -26.37 -26.53
N GLU A 5 -8.30 -27.11 -26.13
CA GLU A 5 -9.49 -26.53 -25.51
C GLU A 5 -9.03 -25.69 -24.31
N PRO A 6 -9.48 -24.43 -24.19
CA PRO A 6 -9.01 -23.56 -23.12
C PRO A 6 -9.34 -24.20 -21.78
N LYS A 7 -8.37 -24.18 -20.86
CA LYS A 7 -8.60 -24.64 -19.49
C LYS A 7 -9.71 -23.82 -18.85
N ARG A 8 -10.41 -24.42 -17.88
CA ARG A 8 -11.32 -23.67 -17.01
C ARG A 8 -10.59 -22.50 -16.33
N PRO A 9 -11.30 -21.44 -15.90
CA PRO A 9 -10.70 -20.38 -15.11
C PRO A 9 -9.94 -20.92 -13.88
N VAL A 10 -8.83 -20.26 -13.52
CA VAL A 10 -8.12 -20.48 -12.25
C VAL A 10 -8.81 -19.69 -11.17
N ARG A 11 -8.97 -20.27 -9.98
CA ARG A 11 -9.56 -19.60 -8.82
C ARG A 11 -8.45 -19.19 -7.86
N VAL A 12 -8.20 -17.89 -7.79
CA VAL A 12 -7.13 -17.30 -6.99
C VAL A 12 -7.73 -16.50 -5.85
N ALA A 13 -7.29 -16.76 -4.61
CA ALA A 13 -7.75 -16.05 -3.43
C ALA A 13 -6.65 -15.19 -2.82
N GLY A 14 -6.98 -13.94 -2.45
CA GLY A 14 -6.09 -13.06 -1.69
C GLY A 14 -6.27 -13.30 -0.19
N ALA A 15 -5.23 -13.70 0.53
CA ALA A 15 -5.31 -14.09 1.93
C ALA A 15 -4.67 -13.11 2.92
N SER A 16 -3.96 -12.08 2.44
CA SER A 16 -3.31 -11.09 3.31
C SER A 16 -3.07 -9.79 2.56
N GLY A 17 -3.40 -8.68 3.23
CA GLY A 17 -2.96 -7.33 2.87
C GLY A 17 -1.79 -6.78 3.67
N GLY A 18 -1.24 -7.57 4.60
CA GLY A 18 -0.15 -7.18 5.47
C GLY A 18 -0.21 -7.93 6.80
N PHE A 19 0.78 -7.69 7.67
CA PHE A 19 0.90 -8.39 8.95
C PHE A 19 -0.29 -8.21 9.90
N SER A 20 -1.12 -7.19 9.68
CA SER A 20 -2.30 -6.84 10.49
C SER A 20 -3.58 -7.61 10.12
N ASP A 21 -3.55 -8.44 9.08
CA ASP A 21 -4.70 -9.20 8.63
C ASP A 21 -4.97 -10.47 9.46
N ARG A 22 -6.04 -11.19 9.13
CA ARG A 22 -6.51 -12.32 9.94
C ARG A 22 -5.62 -13.54 9.79
N VAL A 23 -5.08 -14.01 10.92
CA VAL A 23 -4.30 -15.26 11.02
C VAL A 23 -4.98 -16.47 10.36
N ARG A 24 -6.31 -16.58 10.45
CA ARG A 24 -7.05 -17.73 9.90
C ARG A 24 -7.14 -17.80 8.36
N ALA A 25 -6.73 -16.76 7.63
CA ALA A 25 -7.14 -16.56 6.24
C ALA A 25 -6.75 -17.72 5.32
N ILE A 26 -5.46 -18.11 5.32
CA ILE A 26 -4.95 -19.21 4.48
C ILE A 26 -5.68 -20.53 4.81
N GLU A 27 -5.86 -20.85 6.10
CA GLU A 27 -6.58 -22.06 6.51
C GLU A 27 -8.03 -22.02 6.01
N SER A 28 -8.75 -20.92 6.26
CA SER A 28 -10.17 -20.84 5.90
C SER A 28 -10.40 -20.94 4.40
N LEU A 29 -9.56 -20.30 3.59
CA LEU A 29 -9.63 -20.38 2.13
C LEU A 29 -9.28 -21.78 1.63
N ALA A 30 -8.19 -22.38 2.14
CA ALA A 30 -7.78 -23.72 1.73
C ALA A 30 -8.80 -24.79 2.14
N ARG A 31 -9.51 -24.58 3.25
CA ARG A 31 -10.42 -25.57 3.84
C ARG A 31 -11.85 -25.50 3.29
N TYR A 32 -12.40 -24.30 3.15
CA TYR A 32 -13.83 -24.11 2.89
C TYR A 32 -14.15 -23.64 1.48
N GLU A 33 -13.16 -23.11 0.75
CA GLU A 33 -13.36 -22.58 -0.59
C GLU A 33 -12.79 -23.51 -1.67
N ASP A 34 -13.43 -23.48 -2.83
CA ASP A 34 -12.95 -24.16 -4.03
C ASP A 34 -11.97 -23.22 -4.74
N VAL A 35 -10.72 -23.21 -4.29
CA VAL A 35 -9.63 -22.37 -4.79
C VAL A 35 -8.47 -23.21 -5.30
N ASP A 36 -7.80 -22.76 -6.35
CA ASP A 36 -6.63 -23.44 -6.93
C ASP A 36 -5.34 -22.90 -6.36
N VAL A 37 -5.29 -21.59 -6.13
CA VAL A 37 -4.11 -20.87 -5.62
C VAL A 37 -4.55 -19.87 -4.56
N ILE A 38 -3.84 -19.86 -3.44
CA ILE A 38 -3.93 -18.81 -2.43
C ILE A 38 -2.67 -17.96 -2.57
N VAL A 39 -2.86 -16.64 -2.54
CA VAL A 39 -1.77 -15.67 -2.54
C VAL A 39 -1.86 -14.77 -1.32
N GLY A 40 -0.78 -14.08 -0.95
CA GLY A 40 -0.85 -13.09 0.11
C GLY A 40 0.38 -12.19 0.16
N ASP A 41 0.15 -10.98 0.65
CA ASP A 41 1.15 -9.93 0.79
C ASP A 41 1.47 -9.66 2.28
N TRP A 42 2.75 -9.61 2.62
CA TRP A 42 3.28 -9.20 3.93
C TRP A 42 4.29 -8.05 3.83
N LEU A 43 4.65 -7.60 2.62
CA LEU A 43 5.68 -6.61 2.41
C LEU A 43 5.11 -5.30 1.88
N SER A 44 5.12 -4.28 2.72
CA SER A 44 5.03 -2.88 2.30
C SER A 44 6.40 -2.19 2.40
N GLU A 45 6.51 -1.00 1.83
CA GLU A 45 7.65 -0.10 2.00
C GLU A 45 8.10 -0.02 3.47
N MET A 46 7.16 0.16 4.41
CA MET A 46 7.43 0.15 5.85
C MET A 46 8.08 -1.17 6.32
N THR A 47 7.50 -2.31 5.97
CA THR A 47 8.07 -3.58 6.43
C THR A 47 9.43 -3.86 5.79
N MET A 48 9.65 -3.44 4.54
CA MET A 48 10.92 -3.61 3.85
C MET A 48 12.03 -2.81 4.53
N THR A 49 11.75 -1.56 4.91
CA THR A 49 12.71 -0.73 5.66
C THR A 49 13.02 -1.34 7.03
N MET A 50 11.99 -1.79 7.76
CA MET A 50 12.17 -2.45 9.06
C MET A 50 13.01 -3.73 8.98
N HIS A 51 12.65 -4.68 8.11
CA HIS A 51 13.36 -5.96 7.99
C HIS A 51 14.76 -5.78 7.40
N GLY A 52 14.90 -4.94 6.37
CA GLY A 52 16.19 -4.70 5.71
C GLY A 52 17.21 -4.05 6.63
N THR A 53 16.81 -3.01 7.37
CA THR A 53 17.72 -2.33 8.32
C THR A 53 18.05 -3.21 9.52
N ALA A 54 17.09 -3.99 10.01
CA ALA A 54 17.33 -4.96 11.08
C ALA A 54 18.26 -6.11 10.62
N ARG A 55 18.16 -6.57 9.37
CA ARG A 55 19.05 -7.59 8.80
C ARG A 55 20.49 -7.09 8.77
N VAL A 56 20.72 -5.88 8.27
CA VAL A 56 22.05 -5.25 8.26
C VAL A 56 22.61 -5.12 9.68
N ARG A 57 21.78 -4.69 10.65
CA ARG A 57 22.19 -4.62 12.06
C ARG A 57 22.59 -5.99 12.61
N ASN A 58 21.81 -7.04 12.33
CA ASN A 58 22.08 -8.39 12.82
C ASN A 58 23.33 -8.99 12.16
N GLN A 59 23.55 -8.74 10.87
CA GLN A 59 24.79 -9.12 10.17
C GLN A 59 26.02 -8.44 10.80
N ASN A 60 25.93 -7.13 11.09
CA ASN A 60 27.01 -6.40 11.74
C ASN A 60 27.30 -6.93 13.16
N ALA A 61 26.26 -7.25 13.94
CA ALA A 61 26.40 -7.77 15.30
C ALA A 61 27.00 -9.19 15.36
N ASN A 62 26.86 -9.96 14.27
CA ASN A 62 27.35 -11.33 14.14
C ASN A 62 28.53 -11.48 13.17
N ALA A 63 29.13 -10.37 12.71
CA ALA A 63 30.25 -10.39 11.80
C ALA A 63 31.41 -11.25 12.33
N GLY A 64 31.92 -12.17 11.49
CA GLY A 64 33.01 -13.08 11.83
C GLY A 64 32.63 -14.28 12.71
N LYS A 65 31.34 -14.51 12.96
CA LYS A 65 30.84 -15.71 13.67
C LYS A 65 30.21 -16.68 12.68
N GLU A 66 30.45 -17.97 12.87
CA GLU A 66 29.62 -19.03 12.29
C GLU A 66 28.41 -19.25 13.20
N LEU A 67 27.21 -19.01 12.69
CA LEU A 67 25.97 -19.17 13.44
C LEU A 67 25.44 -20.60 13.28
N THR A 68 24.85 -21.17 14.33
CA THR A 68 24.05 -22.38 14.16
C THR A 68 22.73 -22.05 13.46
N TRP A 69 22.03 -23.06 12.91
CA TRP A 69 20.71 -22.86 12.30
C TRP A 69 19.72 -22.14 13.22
N GLU A 70 19.69 -22.48 14.52
CA GLU A 70 18.83 -21.83 15.51
C GLU A 70 19.19 -20.35 15.70
N GLU A 71 20.47 -20.01 15.56
CA GLU A 71 20.95 -18.64 15.63
C GLU A 71 20.67 -17.88 14.34
N GLU A 72 20.81 -18.51 13.18
CA GLU A 72 20.39 -17.94 11.89
C GLU A 72 18.91 -17.59 11.92
N VAL A 73 18.04 -18.55 12.30
CA VAL A 73 16.59 -18.34 12.41
C VAL A 73 16.26 -17.21 13.38
N ARG A 74 16.94 -17.13 14.54
CA ARG A 74 16.72 -16.07 15.54
C ARG A 74 17.13 -14.67 15.03
N ASN A 75 18.09 -14.60 14.12
CA ASN A 75 18.58 -13.34 13.56
C ASN A 75 17.97 -13.00 12.18
N ALA A 76 17.20 -13.92 11.58
CA ALA A 76 16.60 -13.77 10.27
C ALA A 76 15.45 -12.77 10.29
N MET A 77 15.32 -11.99 9.22
CA MET A 77 14.31 -10.95 9.07
C MET A 77 13.36 -11.31 7.94
N PHE A 78 12.27 -11.98 8.31
CA PHE A 78 11.12 -12.31 7.46
C PHE A 78 9.82 -11.96 8.22
N ALA A 79 8.68 -11.97 7.54
CA ALA A 79 7.40 -11.66 8.18
C ALA A 79 6.95 -12.80 9.11
N GLU A 80 7.34 -12.76 10.38
CA GLU A 80 7.11 -13.87 11.35
C GLU A 80 5.64 -14.30 11.45
N ASN A 81 4.70 -13.35 11.43
CA ASN A 81 3.28 -13.63 11.54
C ASN A 81 2.71 -14.47 10.37
N PHE A 82 3.45 -14.58 9.26
CA PHE A 82 3.09 -15.51 8.19
C PHE A 82 3.08 -16.97 8.69
N LEU A 83 3.99 -17.35 9.58
CA LEU A 83 4.03 -18.72 10.11
C LEU A 83 2.77 -19.06 10.91
N ASP A 84 2.26 -18.10 11.70
CA ASP A 84 0.98 -18.26 12.42
C ASP A 84 -0.19 -18.47 11.45
N CYS A 85 -0.15 -17.84 10.27
CA CYS A 85 -1.15 -18.00 9.22
C CYS A 85 -1.01 -19.32 8.45
N PHE A 86 0.23 -19.73 8.22
CA PHE A 86 0.60 -20.85 7.37
C PHE A 86 0.44 -22.20 8.07
N GLU A 87 0.95 -22.33 9.30
CA GLU A 87 1.00 -23.62 10.01
C GLU A 87 -0.37 -24.33 10.13
N PRO A 88 -1.47 -23.63 10.46
CA PRO A 88 -2.80 -24.26 10.52
C PRO A 88 -3.32 -24.69 9.15
N ALA A 89 -2.83 -24.09 8.06
CA ALA A 89 -3.31 -24.33 6.70
C ALA A 89 -2.65 -25.53 6.00
N ILE A 90 -1.48 -25.98 6.48
CA ILE A 90 -0.66 -27.03 5.82
C ILE A 90 -1.48 -28.27 5.44
N GLU A 91 -2.31 -28.76 6.38
CA GLU A 91 -3.17 -29.92 6.15
C GLU A 91 -4.12 -29.74 4.97
N TYR A 92 -4.76 -28.57 4.87
CA TYR A 92 -5.76 -28.30 3.85
C TYR A 92 -5.12 -27.97 2.51
N LEU A 93 -3.98 -27.26 2.50
CA LEU A 93 -3.18 -27.08 1.29
C LEU A 93 -2.81 -28.44 0.66
N ALA A 94 -2.38 -29.39 1.49
CA ALA A 94 -2.03 -30.74 1.04
C ALA A 94 -3.24 -31.58 0.60
N LYS A 95 -4.29 -31.67 1.44
CA LYS A 95 -5.46 -32.49 1.15
C LYS A 95 -6.24 -31.99 -0.06
N ASN A 96 -6.39 -30.68 -0.19
CA ASN A 96 -7.17 -30.05 -1.25
C ASN A 96 -6.31 -29.65 -2.46
N LYS A 97 -4.99 -29.91 -2.42
CA LYS A 97 -4.03 -29.64 -3.51
C LYS A 97 -3.98 -28.16 -3.93
N VAL A 98 -4.17 -27.27 -2.96
CA VAL A 98 -4.16 -25.82 -3.18
C VAL A 98 -2.70 -25.34 -3.19
N ARG A 99 -2.35 -24.51 -4.17
CA ARG A 99 -1.03 -23.87 -4.25
C ARG A 99 -0.98 -22.63 -3.36
N LEU A 100 0.20 -22.29 -2.86
CA LEU A 100 0.44 -21.08 -2.08
C LEU A 100 1.58 -20.28 -2.69
N ALA A 101 1.40 -18.98 -2.92
CA ALA A 101 2.46 -18.08 -3.33
C ALA A 101 2.40 -16.76 -2.54
N VAL A 102 3.44 -16.46 -1.76
CA VAL A 102 3.46 -15.31 -0.85
C VAL A 102 4.78 -14.56 -0.93
N ASN A 103 4.79 -13.29 -0.55
CA ASN A 103 5.99 -12.47 -0.47
C ASN A 103 6.51 -12.31 0.98
N ALA A 104 6.25 -13.27 1.87
CA ALA A 104 6.59 -13.15 3.29
C ALA A 104 8.10 -13.23 3.64
N GLY A 105 8.97 -13.47 2.66
CA GLY A 105 10.41 -13.66 2.88
C GLY A 105 11.14 -12.43 3.42
N ALA A 106 10.58 -11.23 3.19
CA ALA A 106 11.17 -9.93 3.50
C ALA A 106 12.64 -9.84 3.06
N SER A 107 13.60 -9.99 3.97
CA SER A 107 15.03 -9.92 3.66
C SER A 107 15.76 -11.27 3.81
N ASP A 108 15.12 -12.31 4.35
CA ASP A 108 15.70 -13.64 4.53
C ASP A 108 14.79 -14.75 3.98
N THR A 109 14.41 -14.59 2.71
CA THR A 109 13.51 -15.48 1.95
C THR A 109 13.92 -16.94 1.98
N GLU A 110 15.22 -17.23 1.85
CA GLU A 110 15.76 -18.60 1.90
C GLU A 110 15.50 -19.27 3.26
N ILE A 111 15.74 -18.53 4.35
CA ILE A 111 15.56 -19.05 5.72
C ILE A 111 14.08 -19.35 5.95
N LEU A 112 13.19 -18.43 5.55
CA LEU A 112 11.76 -18.68 5.65
C LEU A 112 11.33 -19.91 4.84
N ALA A 113 11.82 -20.07 3.62
CA ALA A 113 11.49 -21.22 2.78
C ALA A 113 11.93 -22.55 3.40
N LYS A 114 13.11 -22.59 4.03
CA LYS A 114 13.60 -23.76 4.78
C LYS A 114 12.75 -24.04 6.02
N ILE A 115 12.34 -23.01 6.78
CA ILE A 115 11.41 -23.16 7.92
C ILE A 115 10.07 -23.74 7.45
N VAL A 116 9.51 -23.19 6.38
CA VAL A 116 8.26 -23.66 5.76
C VAL A 116 8.36 -25.14 5.38
N GLN A 117 9.44 -25.55 4.72
CA GLN A 117 9.67 -26.96 4.37
C GLN A 117 9.77 -27.86 5.61
N ALA A 118 10.49 -27.41 6.65
CA ALA A 118 10.59 -28.16 7.90
C ALA A 118 9.22 -28.34 8.56
N LYS A 119 8.39 -27.30 8.61
CA LYS A 119 7.03 -27.34 9.16
C LYS A 119 6.09 -28.26 8.39
N VAL A 120 6.17 -28.25 7.06
CA VAL A 120 5.43 -29.18 6.19
C VAL A 120 5.78 -30.64 6.55
N THR A 121 7.07 -30.92 6.69
CA THR A 121 7.60 -32.25 7.01
C THR A 121 7.18 -32.68 8.42
N GLU A 122 7.29 -31.79 9.40
CA GLU A 122 6.87 -32.02 10.79
C GLU A 122 5.39 -32.40 10.90
N LYS A 123 4.53 -31.76 10.09
CA LYS A 123 3.09 -32.08 10.02
C LYS A 123 2.78 -33.35 9.22
N GLY A 124 3.78 -34.04 8.68
CA GLY A 124 3.63 -35.31 7.96
C GLY A 124 3.15 -35.17 6.51
N TYR A 125 3.32 -33.99 5.89
CA TYR A 125 2.98 -33.75 4.49
C TYR A 125 4.23 -33.63 3.62
N ASN A 126 4.07 -33.77 2.30
CA ASN A 126 5.16 -33.68 1.33
C ASN A 126 4.86 -32.60 0.28
N LEU A 127 4.61 -31.37 0.76
CA LEU A 127 4.44 -30.21 -0.12
C LEU A 127 5.82 -29.72 -0.57
N LYS A 128 5.96 -29.51 -1.88
CA LYS A 128 7.18 -29.03 -2.51
C LYS A 128 7.30 -27.52 -2.33
N VAL A 129 8.40 -27.09 -1.70
CA VAL A 129 8.66 -25.68 -1.42
C VAL A 129 9.73 -25.15 -2.38
N ALA A 130 9.50 -23.96 -2.92
CA ALA A 130 10.46 -23.21 -3.70
C ALA A 130 10.55 -21.76 -3.20
N TRP A 131 11.64 -21.09 -3.52
CA TRP A 131 11.78 -19.66 -3.25
C TRP A 131 12.45 -18.89 -4.38
N ILE A 132 12.19 -17.60 -4.42
CA ILE A 132 12.69 -16.70 -5.46
C ILE A 132 13.71 -15.74 -4.86
N GLU A 133 14.91 -15.74 -5.43
CA GLU A 133 16.00 -14.84 -5.12
C GLU A 133 16.02 -13.64 -6.08
N GLY A 134 16.51 -12.51 -5.58
CA GLY A 134 16.96 -11.39 -6.41
C GLY A 134 16.31 -10.06 -6.07
N ASP A 135 15.46 -10.02 -5.06
CA ASP A 135 14.80 -8.80 -4.60
C ASP A 135 15.76 -7.94 -3.77
N ASP A 136 16.62 -8.53 -2.92
CA ASP A 136 17.72 -7.79 -2.31
C ASP A 136 18.78 -7.43 -3.36
N VAL A 137 18.86 -6.14 -3.67
CA VAL A 137 19.78 -5.57 -4.66
C VAL A 137 20.77 -4.61 -4.02
N THR A 138 20.98 -4.68 -2.71
CA THR A 138 21.85 -3.75 -1.96
C THR A 138 23.25 -3.65 -2.57
N GLY A 139 23.87 -4.79 -2.90
CA GLY A 139 25.18 -4.82 -3.56
C GLY A 139 25.16 -4.26 -4.98
N SER A 140 24.13 -4.61 -5.77
CA SER A 140 23.97 -4.10 -7.14
C SER A 140 23.74 -2.59 -7.18
N VAL A 141 22.95 -2.05 -6.26
CA VAL A 141 22.72 -0.61 -6.11
C VAL A 141 24.02 0.11 -5.77
N LYS A 142 24.80 -0.38 -4.78
CA LYS A 142 26.11 0.21 -4.45
C LYS A 142 27.05 0.22 -5.67
N ASN A 143 27.14 -0.89 -6.39
CA ASN A 143 27.95 -0.98 -7.61
C ASN A 143 27.48 -0.02 -8.72
N LEU A 144 26.18 0.25 -8.82
CA LEU A 144 25.63 1.22 -9.79
C LEU A 144 25.91 2.66 -9.37
N ILE A 145 25.82 2.99 -8.08
CA ILE A 145 26.18 4.30 -7.53
C ILE A 145 27.65 4.61 -7.84
N GLU A 146 28.56 3.65 -7.62
CA GLU A 146 29.99 3.79 -7.97
C GLU A 146 30.23 4.04 -9.46
N LYS A 147 29.33 3.55 -10.33
CA LYS A 147 29.35 3.79 -11.78
C LYS A 147 28.67 5.10 -12.19
N GLY A 148 28.18 5.89 -11.24
CA GLY A 148 27.55 7.19 -11.48
C GLY A 148 26.04 7.16 -11.64
N GLU A 149 25.37 6.03 -11.35
CA GLU A 149 23.91 6.00 -11.31
C GLU A 149 23.39 6.93 -10.21
N GLN A 150 22.48 7.83 -10.57
CA GLN A 150 21.99 8.87 -9.66
C GLN A 150 20.79 8.41 -8.85
N PHE A 151 20.12 7.33 -9.29
CA PHE A 151 18.89 6.80 -8.69
C PHE A 151 17.91 7.92 -8.33
N ARG A 152 17.42 8.66 -9.33
CA ARG A 152 16.48 9.77 -9.06
C ARG A 152 15.16 9.25 -8.50
N SER A 153 14.67 9.89 -7.44
CA SER A 153 13.41 9.52 -6.77
C SER A 153 12.22 9.71 -7.70
N LEU A 154 11.36 8.70 -7.79
CA LEU A 154 10.12 8.70 -8.56
C LEU A 154 9.14 9.81 -8.14
N MET A 155 9.17 10.25 -6.89
CA MET A 155 8.18 11.18 -6.32
C MET A 155 8.55 12.65 -6.57
N HIS A 156 9.85 12.98 -6.47
CA HIS A 156 10.32 14.37 -6.46
C HIS A 156 11.58 14.62 -7.31
N ASN A 157 12.01 13.64 -8.10
CA ASN A 157 13.13 13.73 -9.06
C ASN A 157 14.53 14.04 -8.47
N LYS A 158 14.67 14.12 -7.14
CA LYS A 158 15.97 14.34 -6.47
C LYS A 158 16.85 13.08 -6.60
N SER A 159 18.15 13.27 -6.83
CA SER A 159 19.15 12.19 -6.80
C SER A 159 19.41 11.70 -5.37
N LEU A 160 20.19 10.62 -5.22
CA LEU A 160 20.69 10.19 -3.91
C LEU A 160 21.58 11.24 -3.24
N GLU A 161 22.37 11.99 -4.01
CA GLU A 161 23.21 13.08 -3.48
C GLU A 161 22.33 14.21 -2.92
N GLU A 162 21.26 14.59 -3.63
CA GLU A 162 20.29 15.58 -3.18
C GLU A 162 19.45 15.09 -1.99
N TRP A 163 19.26 13.77 -1.85
CA TRP A 163 18.62 13.14 -0.69
C TRP A 163 19.51 13.17 0.54
N GLY A 164 20.83 13.03 0.37
CA GLY A 164 21.83 13.28 1.41
C GLY A 164 21.92 12.22 2.51
N LEU A 165 21.34 11.03 2.30
CA LEU A 165 21.42 9.89 3.21
C LEU A 165 22.22 8.73 2.59
N GLU A 166 22.94 8.01 3.43
CA GLU A 166 23.70 6.82 3.02
C GLU A 166 22.77 5.61 2.83
N PRO A 167 22.79 4.94 1.67
CA PRO A 167 22.04 3.70 1.44
C PRO A 167 22.46 2.56 2.38
N VAL A 168 21.54 2.12 3.23
CA VAL A 168 21.73 1.02 4.19
C VAL A 168 21.39 -0.32 3.55
N CYS A 169 20.22 -0.41 2.91
CA CYS A 169 19.75 -1.58 2.18
C CYS A 169 18.91 -1.14 0.99
N ALA A 170 18.78 -2.02 -0.01
CA ALA A 170 17.92 -1.78 -1.15
C ALA A 170 17.22 -3.07 -1.61
N GLN A 171 15.93 -2.95 -1.91
CA GLN A 171 15.13 -4.04 -2.44
C GLN A 171 14.36 -3.60 -3.67
N CYS A 172 14.39 -4.42 -4.72
CA CYS A 172 13.63 -4.19 -5.93
C CYS A 172 12.33 -4.99 -5.95
N TYR A 173 11.40 -4.53 -6.77
CA TYR A 173 10.15 -5.22 -7.03
C TYR A 173 10.37 -6.24 -8.13
N GLN A 174 9.85 -7.46 -7.93
CA GLN A 174 9.86 -8.51 -8.93
C GLN A 174 8.46 -8.81 -9.52
N GLY A 175 8.46 -9.40 -10.71
CA GLY A 175 7.27 -9.89 -11.40
C GLY A 175 6.76 -11.24 -10.87
N GLY A 176 5.61 -11.66 -11.39
CA GLY A 176 4.95 -12.94 -11.15
C GLY A 176 5.45 -14.09 -12.02
N LEU A 177 6.20 -13.84 -13.11
CA LEU A 177 6.66 -14.91 -13.99
C LEU A 177 7.61 -15.91 -13.31
N GLY A 178 8.38 -15.47 -12.31
CA GLY A 178 9.19 -16.37 -11.47
C GLY A 178 8.33 -17.33 -10.64
N ILE A 179 7.18 -16.85 -10.13
CA ILE A 179 6.19 -17.67 -9.41
C ILE A 179 5.55 -18.66 -10.38
N ALA A 180 5.17 -18.21 -11.58
CA ALA A 180 4.63 -19.11 -12.60
C ALA A 180 5.62 -20.23 -12.95
N ARG A 181 6.92 -19.89 -13.04
CA ARG A 181 7.97 -20.87 -13.27
C ARG A 181 8.09 -21.86 -12.11
N ALA A 182 8.11 -21.40 -10.87
CA ALA A 182 8.18 -22.26 -9.69
C ALA A 182 7.03 -23.30 -9.66
N LEU A 183 5.80 -22.84 -9.90
CA LEU A 183 4.62 -23.71 -9.98
C LEU A 183 4.69 -24.68 -11.18
N THR A 184 5.28 -24.26 -12.29
CA THR A 184 5.50 -25.11 -13.49
C THR A 184 6.51 -26.24 -13.21
N GLU A 185 7.58 -25.94 -12.46
CA GLU A 185 8.57 -26.94 -12.00
C GLU A 185 8.03 -27.83 -10.87
N GLY A 186 6.76 -27.63 -10.47
CA GLY A 186 6.04 -28.50 -9.57
C GLY A 186 6.06 -28.08 -8.10
N ALA A 187 6.46 -26.85 -7.78
CA ALA A 187 6.30 -26.32 -6.43
C ALA A 187 4.81 -26.27 -6.03
N ASP A 188 4.52 -26.63 -4.79
CA ASP A 188 3.20 -26.44 -4.17
C ASP A 188 3.14 -25.11 -3.40
N ILE A 189 4.28 -24.70 -2.82
CA ILE A 189 4.43 -23.47 -2.04
C ILE A 189 5.62 -22.67 -2.61
N VAL A 190 5.41 -21.39 -2.87
CA VAL A 190 6.41 -20.45 -3.37
C VAL A 190 6.57 -19.29 -2.40
N ILE A 191 7.77 -19.13 -1.85
CA ILE A 191 8.13 -18.03 -0.94
C ILE A 191 8.96 -17.01 -1.70
N CYS A 192 8.50 -15.77 -1.76
CA CYS A 192 9.22 -14.66 -2.38
C CYS A 192 9.71 -13.69 -1.30
N GLY A 193 10.79 -12.97 -1.61
CA GLY A 193 11.03 -11.66 -1.01
C GLY A 193 10.11 -10.63 -1.66
N ARG A 194 10.60 -9.43 -1.97
CA ARG A 194 9.76 -8.41 -2.63
C ARG A 194 9.42 -8.75 -4.09
N VAL A 195 8.18 -9.17 -4.30
CA VAL A 195 7.46 -9.07 -5.57
C VAL A 195 6.44 -7.95 -5.49
N SER A 196 6.01 -7.38 -6.62
CA SER A 196 4.86 -6.47 -6.59
C SER A 196 3.61 -7.19 -6.11
N ASP A 197 2.70 -6.45 -5.49
CA ASP A 197 1.59 -6.98 -4.70
C ASP A 197 0.62 -7.83 -5.57
N ALA A 198 0.44 -7.42 -6.83
CA ALA A 198 -0.30 -8.15 -7.84
C ALA A 198 0.46 -9.33 -8.49
N SER A 199 1.79 -9.38 -8.37
CA SER A 199 2.64 -10.38 -9.04
C SER A 199 2.31 -11.84 -8.66
N PRO A 200 2.01 -12.21 -7.40
CA PRO A 200 1.56 -13.55 -7.08
C PRO A 200 0.34 -14.02 -7.88
N ILE A 201 -0.58 -13.10 -8.17
CA ILE A 201 -1.79 -13.39 -8.96
C ILE A 201 -1.44 -13.57 -10.44
N ILE A 202 -0.57 -12.70 -10.99
CA ILE A 202 -0.01 -12.88 -12.34
C ILE A 202 0.66 -14.26 -12.46
N GLY A 203 1.48 -14.62 -11.47
CA GLY A 203 2.16 -15.91 -11.43
C GLY A 203 1.20 -17.10 -11.40
N ALA A 204 0.15 -17.02 -10.59
CA ALA A 204 -0.89 -18.04 -10.50
C ALA A 204 -1.63 -18.23 -11.84
N ALA A 205 -2.08 -17.14 -12.46
CA ALA A 205 -2.83 -17.18 -13.71
C ALA A 205 -1.96 -17.61 -14.91
N ALA A 206 -0.73 -17.09 -15.00
CA ALA A 206 0.21 -17.46 -16.05
C ALA A 206 0.61 -18.95 -15.97
N TRP A 207 0.84 -19.49 -14.76
CA TRP A 207 1.06 -20.92 -14.57
C TRP A 207 -0.13 -21.76 -15.03
N TRP A 208 -1.32 -21.40 -14.57
CA TRP A 208 -2.51 -22.20 -14.83
C TRP A 208 -2.83 -22.28 -16.33
N HIS A 209 -2.84 -21.14 -17.02
CA HIS A 209 -3.17 -21.06 -18.45
C HIS A 209 -1.97 -21.29 -19.37
N GLY A 210 -0.75 -21.36 -18.82
CA GLY A 210 0.48 -21.58 -19.59
C GLY A 210 0.89 -20.36 -20.43
N TRP A 211 0.54 -19.16 -19.98
CA TRP A 211 0.82 -17.91 -20.69
C TRP A 211 2.31 -17.66 -20.86
N LYS A 212 2.66 -16.96 -21.95
CA LYS A 212 4.01 -16.51 -22.25
C LYS A 212 4.19 -15.04 -21.88
N ALA A 213 5.45 -14.63 -21.71
CA ALA A 213 5.80 -13.27 -21.27
C ALA A 213 5.37 -12.15 -22.25
N ASN A 214 5.00 -12.48 -23.49
CA ASN A 214 4.51 -11.53 -24.50
C ASN A 214 2.98 -11.58 -24.71
N GLN A 215 2.24 -12.33 -23.88
CA GLN A 215 0.78 -12.34 -23.86
C GLN A 215 0.27 -11.18 -22.98
N PHE A 216 0.52 -9.96 -23.45
CA PHE A 216 0.37 -8.77 -22.63
C PHE A 216 -1.07 -8.50 -22.20
N ASP A 217 -2.07 -8.72 -23.06
CA ASP A 217 -3.48 -8.50 -22.68
C ASP A 217 -3.87 -9.41 -21.50
N GLU A 218 -3.46 -10.67 -21.54
CA GLU A 218 -3.74 -11.65 -20.49
C GLU A 218 -3.02 -11.31 -19.18
N LEU A 219 -1.72 -10.97 -19.27
CA LEU A 219 -0.93 -10.55 -18.11
C LEU A 219 -1.47 -9.25 -17.50
N ALA A 220 -1.89 -8.28 -18.33
CA ALA A 220 -2.43 -7.00 -17.88
C ALA A 220 -3.81 -7.17 -17.20
N GLY A 221 -4.69 -8.00 -17.76
CA GLY A 221 -5.94 -8.35 -17.09
C GLY A 221 -5.68 -9.00 -15.73
N SER A 222 -4.71 -9.93 -15.65
CA SER A 222 -4.30 -10.55 -14.39
C SER A 222 -3.62 -9.59 -13.42
N LEU A 223 -2.88 -8.59 -13.91
CA LEU A 223 -2.30 -7.52 -13.08
C LEU A 223 -3.41 -6.75 -12.37
N ILE A 224 -4.46 -6.34 -13.09
CA ILE A 224 -5.55 -5.57 -12.48
C ILE A 224 -6.42 -6.43 -11.57
N ILE A 225 -6.65 -7.70 -11.92
CA ILE A 225 -7.28 -8.63 -10.98
C ILE A 225 -6.41 -8.82 -9.73
N GLY A 226 -5.08 -8.89 -9.90
CA GLY A 226 -4.13 -8.93 -8.79
C GLY A 226 -4.25 -7.71 -7.89
N HIS A 227 -4.29 -6.52 -8.48
CA HIS A 227 -4.52 -5.26 -7.78
C HIS A 227 -5.86 -5.22 -7.00
N LEU A 228 -6.90 -5.87 -7.53
CA LEU A 228 -8.17 -6.01 -6.83
C LEU A 228 -8.11 -7.05 -5.69
N LEU A 229 -7.29 -8.10 -5.81
CA LEU A 229 -7.16 -9.16 -4.80
C LEU A 229 -6.18 -8.83 -3.67
N GLU A 230 -5.22 -7.93 -3.94
CA GLU A 230 -4.30 -7.42 -2.93
C GLU A 230 -5.05 -6.64 -1.82
N CYS A 231 -4.40 -6.44 -0.68
CA CYS A 231 -5.02 -5.86 0.51
C CYS A 231 -6.25 -6.61 1.05
N ALA A 232 -6.52 -7.83 0.55
CA ALA A 232 -7.55 -8.75 1.01
C ALA A 232 -8.94 -8.10 1.13
N SER A 233 -9.35 -7.74 2.35
CA SER A 233 -10.74 -7.37 2.61
C SER A 233 -11.21 -6.05 1.98
N TYR A 234 -10.31 -5.28 1.35
CA TYR A 234 -10.64 -3.97 0.79
C TYR A 234 -11.65 -4.08 -0.34
N VAL A 235 -11.39 -4.93 -1.34
CA VAL A 235 -12.32 -5.11 -2.46
C VAL A 235 -13.66 -5.73 -2.04
N VAL A 236 -13.73 -6.34 -0.85
CA VAL A 236 -15.00 -6.88 -0.32
C VAL A 236 -15.78 -5.86 0.52
N GLY A 237 -15.49 -4.57 0.38
CA GLY A 237 -16.17 -3.50 1.12
C GLY A 237 -15.35 -2.89 2.25
N GLY A 238 -14.14 -3.39 2.52
CA GLY A 238 -13.19 -2.74 3.40
C GLY A 238 -12.78 -1.38 2.84
N TYR A 239 -12.70 -0.35 3.69
CA TYR A 239 -12.35 1.02 3.29
C TYR A 239 -13.23 1.64 2.17
N CYS A 240 -14.38 1.06 1.86
CA CYS A 240 -15.29 1.62 0.86
C CYS A 240 -16.08 2.81 1.43
N SER A 241 -16.22 3.87 0.65
CA SER A 241 -16.91 5.10 1.05
C SER A 241 -18.44 4.94 1.19
N ASP A 242 -19.02 3.84 0.69
CA ASP A 242 -20.42 3.43 0.86
C ASP A 242 -20.65 2.45 2.03
N PHE A 243 -19.75 2.44 3.02
CA PHE A 243 -19.77 1.53 4.17
C PHE A 243 -21.11 1.46 4.93
N LYS A 244 -21.90 2.54 4.93
CA LYS A 244 -23.23 2.57 5.59
C LYS A 244 -24.19 1.55 4.99
N SER A 245 -24.12 1.31 3.68
CA SER A 245 -24.93 0.28 3.02
C SER A 245 -24.56 -1.12 3.51
N ILE A 246 -23.27 -1.37 3.69
CA ILE A 246 -22.70 -2.62 4.22
C ILE A 246 -23.12 -2.81 5.69
N MET A 247 -23.10 -1.73 6.48
CA MET A 247 -23.59 -1.74 7.86
C MET A 247 -25.08 -2.07 7.94
N LYS A 248 -25.90 -1.39 7.13
CA LYS A 248 -27.35 -1.61 7.07
C LYS A 248 -27.70 -3.05 6.69
N ALA A 249 -26.90 -3.67 5.82
CA ALA A 249 -27.05 -5.08 5.44
C ALA A 249 -26.52 -6.07 6.51
N GLY A 250 -25.91 -5.60 7.60
CA GLY A 250 -25.27 -6.47 8.60
C GLY A 250 -24.02 -7.18 8.08
N LYS A 251 -23.50 -6.78 6.91
CA LYS A 251 -22.37 -7.44 6.23
C LYS A 251 -20.99 -6.89 6.66
N HIS A 252 -20.91 -5.93 7.58
CA HIS A 252 -19.63 -5.32 8.00
C HIS A 252 -18.83 -6.15 9.02
N ILE A 253 -19.44 -7.20 9.59
CA ILE A 253 -18.80 -8.08 10.57
C ILE A 253 -18.14 -9.25 9.85
N ASP A 254 -16.90 -9.58 10.24
CA ASP A 254 -16.15 -10.72 9.72
C ASP A 254 -16.14 -10.76 8.18
N MET A 255 -15.80 -9.63 7.54
CA MET A 255 -15.73 -9.49 6.08
C MET A 255 -14.86 -10.59 5.47
N GLY A 256 -15.36 -11.30 4.45
CA GLY A 256 -14.63 -12.41 3.82
C GLY A 256 -13.39 -11.95 3.06
N PHE A 257 -12.60 -12.90 2.58
CA PHE A 257 -11.47 -12.63 1.71
C PHE A 257 -11.87 -12.74 0.23
N PRO A 258 -11.23 -11.99 -0.68
CA PRO A 258 -11.63 -11.96 -2.07
C PRO A 258 -11.06 -13.13 -2.85
N ILE A 259 -11.80 -13.54 -3.88
CA ILE A 259 -11.46 -14.63 -4.78
C ILE A 259 -11.81 -14.19 -6.20
N CYS A 260 -11.00 -14.56 -7.19
CA CYS A 260 -11.32 -14.34 -8.59
C CYS A 260 -11.19 -15.63 -9.39
N ALA A 261 -12.18 -15.90 -10.24
CA ALA A 261 -12.08 -16.90 -11.29
C ALA A 261 -11.54 -16.24 -12.57
N ILE A 262 -10.25 -16.40 -12.86
CA ILE A 262 -9.54 -15.75 -13.98
C ILE A 262 -9.51 -16.69 -15.19
N ASP A 263 -10.10 -16.27 -16.30
CA ASP A 263 -10.16 -17.05 -17.53
C ASP A 263 -8.87 -16.96 -18.35
N HIS A 264 -8.80 -17.72 -19.45
CA HIS A 264 -7.62 -17.81 -20.31
C HIS A 264 -7.27 -16.52 -21.05
N LYS A 265 -8.14 -15.50 -21.03
CA LYS A 265 -7.95 -14.20 -21.67
C LYS A 265 -7.52 -13.12 -20.66
N GLY A 266 -7.37 -13.46 -19.39
CA GLY A 266 -7.07 -12.49 -18.32
C GLY A 266 -8.30 -11.69 -17.87
N GLU A 267 -9.51 -12.04 -18.29
CA GLU A 267 -10.74 -11.53 -17.69
C GLU A 267 -11.08 -12.36 -16.44
N GLY A 268 -11.88 -11.81 -15.53
CA GLY A 268 -12.19 -12.53 -14.30
C GLY A 268 -13.54 -12.20 -13.71
N VAL A 269 -14.07 -13.13 -12.91
CA VAL A 269 -15.23 -12.89 -12.05
C VAL A 269 -14.76 -12.85 -10.60
N MET A 270 -14.83 -11.66 -10.00
CA MET A 270 -14.55 -11.41 -8.60
C MET A 270 -15.73 -11.89 -7.75
N TYR A 271 -15.42 -12.56 -6.65
CA TYR A 271 -16.35 -12.96 -5.59
C TYR A 271 -15.60 -13.01 -4.25
N LYS A 272 -16.24 -13.49 -3.18
CA LYS A 272 -15.67 -13.51 -1.84
C LYS A 272 -15.92 -14.84 -1.13
N GLU A 273 -15.18 -15.06 -0.04
CA GLU A 273 -15.40 -16.17 0.91
C GLU A 273 -16.89 -16.28 1.29
N LYS A 274 -17.43 -17.50 1.23
CA LYS A 274 -18.82 -17.83 1.51
C LYS A 274 -19.07 -17.76 3.02
N ASN A 275 -20.33 -17.51 3.39
CA ASN A 275 -20.77 -17.47 4.80
C ASN A 275 -20.01 -16.46 5.68
N ARG A 276 -19.43 -15.42 5.06
CA ARG A 276 -18.76 -14.30 5.71
C ARG A 276 -19.46 -12.99 5.37
N GLY A 277 -19.15 -11.93 6.12
CA GLY A 277 -19.51 -10.56 5.75
C GLY A 277 -18.80 -10.10 4.46
N GLY A 278 -18.84 -8.80 4.23
CA GLY A 278 -18.36 -8.12 3.04
C GLY A 278 -19.41 -8.14 1.94
N VAL A 279 -19.13 -7.40 0.87
CA VAL A 279 -19.90 -7.34 -0.37
C VAL A 279 -18.93 -7.36 -1.54
N MET A 280 -19.31 -7.90 -2.69
CA MET A 280 -18.53 -7.77 -3.92
C MET A 280 -19.38 -7.05 -4.96
N THR A 281 -19.15 -5.75 -5.09
CA THR A 281 -19.95 -4.86 -5.94
C THR A 281 -19.09 -4.06 -6.89
N VAL A 282 -19.70 -3.51 -7.95
CA VAL A 282 -19.00 -2.56 -8.84
C VAL A 282 -18.37 -1.41 -8.04
N ASN A 283 -19.03 -0.92 -6.98
CA ASN A 283 -18.48 0.14 -6.13
C ASN A 283 -17.27 -0.32 -5.31
N SER A 284 -17.28 -1.55 -4.79
CA SER A 284 -16.16 -2.06 -4.01
C SER A 284 -14.95 -2.36 -4.89
N CYS A 285 -15.17 -2.91 -6.10
CA CYS A 285 -14.13 -3.06 -7.12
C CYS A 285 -13.59 -1.70 -7.60
N THR A 286 -14.47 -0.71 -7.82
CA THR A 286 -14.05 0.65 -8.21
C THR A 286 -13.25 1.31 -7.09
N SER A 287 -13.69 1.19 -5.83
CA SER A 287 -12.94 1.72 -4.69
C SER A 287 -11.55 1.10 -4.61
N GLN A 288 -11.44 -0.22 -4.72
CA GLN A 288 -10.12 -0.87 -4.69
C GLN A 288 -9.26 -0.48 -5.89
N LEU A 289 -9.80 -0.42 -7.12
CA LEU A 289 -9.01 -0.02 -8.30
C LEU A 289 -8.40 1.38 -8.16
N LEU A 290 -9.12 2.32 -7.54
CA LEU A 290 -8.66 3.70 -7.44
C LEU A 290 -7.60 3.91 -6.33
N TYR A 291 -7.38 2.89 -5.49
CA TYR A 291 -6.31 2.84 -4.52
C TYR A 291 -4.97 2.56 -5.22
N GLU A 292 -3.90 3.27 -4.86
CA GLU A 292 -2.50 3.03 -5.31
C GLU A 292 -2.19 3.09 -6.82
N ILE A 293 -3.12 3.50 -7.69
CA ILE A 293 -2.83 3.74 -9.10
C ILE A 293 -2.24 5.13 -9.34
N GLN A 294 -1.22 5.21 -10.22
CA GLN A 294 -0.42 6.43 -10.44
C GLN A 294 -0.72 7.14 -11.77
N GLY A 295 -1.68 6.64 -12.54
CA GLY A 295 -2.02 7.17 -13.86
C GLY A 295 -2.73 6.14 -14.74
N PRO A 296 -3.04 6.47 -16.00
CA PRO A 296 -3.74 5.58 -16.92
C PRO A 296 -2.93 4.35 -17.35
N GLN A 297 -1.59 4.38 -17.13
CA GLN A 297 -0.69 3.27 -17.38
C GLN A 297 -0.22 2.68 -16.04
N TYR A 298 -0.67 1.47 -15.73
CA TYR A 298 -0.20 0.72 -14.57
C TYR A 298 1.07 -0.06 -14.96
N TYR A 299 2.22 0.42 -14.51
CA TYR A 299 3.52 -0.21 -14.75
C TYR A 299 3.76 -1.39 -13.79
N ASN A 300 4.13 -2.55 -14.32
CA ASN A 300 4.56 -3.74 -13.58
C ASN A 300 5.82 -4.34 -14.25
N CYS A 301 6.53 -5.22 -13.53
CA CYS A 301 7.75 -5.87 -14.02
C CYS A 301 7.51 -6.75 -15.26
N ASP A 302 6.34 -7.40 -15.35
CA ASP A 302 6.01 -8.34 -16.43
C ASP A 302 5.19 -7.72 -17.56
N VAL A 303 4.43 -6.65 -17.27
CA VAL A 303 3.50 -6.03 -18.21
C VAL A 303 3.18 -4.60 -17.82
N THR A 304 2.75 -3.77 -18.76
CA THR A 304 2.07 -2.50 -18.45
C THR A 304 0.60 -2.61 -18.81
N ALA A 305 -0.31 -2.28 -17.89
CA ALA A 305 -1.75 -2.28 -18.17
C ALA A 305 -2.26 -0.87 -18.49
N TRP A 306 -3.06 -0.76 -19.55
CA TRP A 306 -3.82 0.44 -19.90
C TRP A 306 -5.21 0.38 -19.25
N LEU A 307 -5.51 1.36 -18.40
CA LEU A 307 -6.68 1.31 -17.52
C LEU A 307 -7.95 1.91 -18.11
N GLU A 308 -7.87 2.85 -19.05
CA GLU A 308 -9.04 3.69 -19.44
C GLU A 308 -10.23 2.89 -19.99
N ASP A 309 -9.98 1.71 -20.56
CA ASP A 309 -11.00 0.83 -21.13
C ASP A 309 -11.55 -0.22 -20.14
N ILE A 310 -11.08 -0.23 -18.89
CA ILE A 310 -11.52 -1.19 -17.87
C ILE A 310 -13.03 -1.15 -17.64
N LYS A 311 -13.64 -2.31 -17.43
CA LYS A 311 -15.08 -2.45 -17.16
C LYS A 311 -15.32 -3.33 -15.95
N PHE A 312 -16.24 -2.88 -15.11
CA PHE A 312 -16.84 -3.65 -14.03
C PHE A 312 -18.33 -3.83 -14.28
N GLU A 313 -18.78 -5.09 -14.33
CA GLU A 313 -20.18 -5.43 -14.54
C GLU A 313 -20.68 -6.29 -13.37
N GLN A 314 -21.77 -5.87 -12.72
CA GLN A 314 -22.42 -6.69 -11.70
C GLN A 314 -23.19 -7.83 -12.38
N ILE A 315 -22.70 -9.06 -12.28
CA ILE A 315 -23.30 -10.22 -12.96
C ILE A 315 -24.10 -11.13 -12.02
N GLY A 316 -24.06 -10.85 -10.71
CA GLY A 316 -24.78 -11.60 -9.68
C GLY A 316 -24.61 -10.97 -8.30
N GLU A 317 -25.24 -11.54 -7.27
CA GLU A 317 -24.97 -11.15 -5.88
C GLU A 317 -23.51 -11.51 -5.53
N ASP A 318 -22.78 -10.52 -5.01
CA ASP A 318 -21.36 -10.65 -4.67
C ASP A 318 -20.50 -11.21 -5.84
N GLN A 319 -20.87 -10.85 -7.08
CA GLN A 319 -20.17 -11.25 -8.30
C GLN A 319 -20.01 -10.09 -9.29
N VAL A 320 -18.75 -9.73 -9.58
CA VAL A 320 -18.40 -8.65 -10.50
C VAL A 320 -17.46 -9.17 -11.57
N LYS A 321 -17.84 -9.00 -12.84
CA LYS A 321 -16.96 -9.28 -13.97
C LYS A 321 -15.99 -8.12 -14.18
N VAL A 322 -14.70 -8.44 -14.32
CA VAL A 322 -13.60 -7.53 -14.66
C VAL A 322 -13.13 -7.84 -16.08
N SER A 323 -13.07 -6.81 -16.93
CA SER A 323 -12.68 -6.95 -18.35
C SER A 323 -12.19 -5.65 -18.95
N GLY A 324 -11.74 -5.67 -20.21
CA GLY A 324 -11.44 -4.46 -21.01
C GLY A 324 -10.03 -3.89 -20.83
N VAL A 325 -9.22 -4.44 -19.92
CA VAL A 325 -7.83 -4.03 -19.72
C VAL A 325 -6.98 -4.42 -20.93
N LYS A 326 -6.13 -3.50 -21.38
CA LYS A 326 -5.18 -3.75 -22.47
C LYS A 326 -3.75 -3.83 -21.97
N GLY A 327 -2.97 -4.73 -22.56
CA GLY A 327 -1.59 -4.95 -22.19
C GLY A 327 -0.61 -4.32 -23.17
N LEU A 328 0.48 -3.79 -22.61
CA LEU A 328 1.63 -3.26 -23.32
C LEU A 328 2.90 -3.91 -22.75
N PRO A 329 4.02 -3.91 -23.50
CA PRO A 329 5.29 -4.43 -23.00
C PRO A 329 5.70 -3.79 -21.66
N PRO A 330 6.34 -4.52 -20.74
CA PRO A 330 6.82 -3.95 -19.49
C PRO A 330 7.88 -2.86 -19.72
N PRO A 331 8.10 -1.96 -18.74
CA PRO A 331 9.25 -1.06 -18.75
C PRO A 331 10.57 -1.85 -18.66
N PRO A 332 11.67 -1.36 -19.25
CA PRO A 332 13.00 -1.97 -19.09
C PRO A 332 13.56 -1.84 -17.66
N THR A 333 12.84 -1.16 -16.78
CA THR A 333 13.19 -0.89 -15.39
C THR A 333 12.20 -1.52 -14.43
N THR A 334 12.62 -1.72 -13.19
CA THR A 334 11.75 -2.04 -12.04
C THR A 334 11.93 -0.99 -10.94
N LYS A 335 10.94 -0.87 -10.04
CA LYS A 335 11.04 -0.05 -8.83
C LYS A 335 12.08 -0.66 -7.89
N VAL A 336 12.97 0.18 -7.37
CA VAL A 336 13.88 -0.15 -6.28
C VAL A 336 13.63 0.81 -5.12
N GLY A 337 13.48 0.25 -3.93
CA GLY A 337 13.43 0.99 -2.68
C GLY A 337 14.81 1.05 -2.05
N ILE A 338 15.33 2.26 -1.83
CA ILE A 338 16.61 2.45 -1.16
C ILE A 338 16.33 3.04 0.23
N THR A 339 16.80 2.38 1.29
CA THR A 339 16.55 2.79 2.67
C THR A 339 17.76 3.49 3.26
N GLY A 340 17.55 4.62 3.94
CA GLY A 340 18.61 5.41 4.56
C GLY A 340 18.25 5.75 6.01
N PHE A 341 19.24 5.72 6.91
CA PHE A 341 19.03 6.17 8.29
C PHE A 341 18.94 7.70 8.34
N ALA A 342 17.79 8.22 8.73
CA ALA A 342 17.51 9.66 8.69
C ALA A 342 17.72 10.36 10.05
N GLY A 343 17.64 9.60 11.15
CA GLY A 343 17.90 10.11 12.49
C GLY A 343 16.95 9.50 13.52
N TRP A 344 16.48 10.34 14.43
CA TRP A 344 15.60 9.98 15.53
C TRP A 344 14.31 10.77 15.47
N GLN A 345 13.22 10.16 15.92
CA GLN A 345 11.92 10.81 16.02
C GLN A 345 11.27 10.54 17.37
N ALA A 346 10.57 11.55 17.90
CA ALA A 346 9.84 11.49 19.16
C ALA A 346 8.60 12.40 19.10
N GLU A 347 7.62 12.09 19.94
CA GLU A 347 6.34 12.79 19.98
C GLU A 347 5.92 13.08 21.41
N TYR A 348 5.33 14.25 21.61
CA TYR A 348 4.76 14.69 22.87
C TYR A 348 3.33 15.17 22.64
N HIS A 349 2.39 14.64 23.43
CA HIS A 349 0.97 14.93 23.27
C HIS A 349 0.45 15.70 24.48
N VAL A 350 -0.26 16.79 24.20
CA VAL A 350 -1.02 17.58 25.18
C VAL A 350 -2.49 17.51 24.77
N TYR A 351 -3.33 16.93 25.61
CA TYR A 351 -4.76 16.88 25.37
C TYR A 351 -5.42 18.16 25.85
N LEU A 352 -6.23 18.77 25.00
CA LEU A 352 -6.95 20.01 25.26
C LEU A 352 -8.47 19.77 25.19
N CYS A 353 -9.24 20.54 25.94
CA CYS A 353 -10.69 20.41 25.98
C CYS A 353 -11.36 21.77 26.26
N GLY A 354 -12.57 21.95 25.73
CA GLY A 354 -13.43 23.12 25.96
C GLY A 354 -13.25 24.23 24.92
N LEU A 355 -13.47 25.48 25.35
CA LEU A 355 -13.45 26.66 24.50
C LEU A 355 -12.03 27.03 24.02
N ASP A 356 -11.96 27.87 22.98
CA ASP A 356 -10.75 28.58 22.53
C ASP A 356 -9.57 27.63 22.23
N ILE A 357 -9.84 26.53 21.51
CA ILE A 357 -8.85 25.48 21.24
C ILE A 357 -7.65 26.03 20.46
N GLU A 358 -7.87 26.87 19.45
CA GLU A 358 -6.79 27.46 18.65
C GLU A 358 -5.88 28.32 19.53
N GLU A 359 -6.45 29.14 20.42
CA GLU A 359 -5.70 29.94 21.38
C GLU A 359 -4.93 29.07 22.38
N LYS A 360 -5.52 27.97 22.85
CA LYS A 360 -4.85 27.02 23.75
C LYS A 360 -3.68 26.30 23.07
N CYS A 361 -3.85 25.88 21.82
CA CYS A 361 -2.77 25.31 21.01
C CYS A 361 -1.63 26.33 20.84
N ARG A 362 -1.97 27.57 20.45
CA ARG A 362 -0.99 28.66 20.31
C ARG A 362 -0.28 28.94 21.64
N PHE A 363 -1.01 28.98 22.76
CA PHE A 363 -0.46 29.18 24.09
C PHE A 363 0.61 28.12 24.42
N THR A 364 0.30 26.84 24.21
CA THR A 364 1.24 25.73 24.47
C THR A 364 2.43 25.77 23.52
N GLU A 365 2.21 26.04 22.23
CA GLU A 365 3.29 26.19 21.23
C GLU A 365 4.28 27.30 21.59
N GLU A 366 3.78 28.49 21.92
CA GLU A 366 4.61 29.64 22.27
C GLU A 366 5.46 29.37 23.51
N GLN A 367 4.88 28.75 24.55
CA GLN A 367 5.62 28.36 25.75
C GLN A 367 6.72 27.35 25.45
N ILE A 368 6.42 26.30 24.67
CA ILE A 368 7.41 25.27 24.32
C ILE A 368 8.53 25.88 23.48
N LYS A 369 8.22 26.70 22.47
CA LYS A 369 9.22 27.38 21.65
C LYS A 369 10.13 28.29 22.48
N ALA A 370 9.56 29.03 23.43
CA ALA A 370 10.33 29.88 24.34
C ALA A 370 11.26 29.07 25.26
N GLU A 371 10.78 27.93 25.79
CA GLU A 371 11.56 27.05 26.68
C GLU A 371 12.67 26.29 25.95
N LEU A 372 12.45 25.89 24.69
CA LEU A 372 13.49 25.28 23.84
C LEU A 372 14.59 26.32 23.49
N GLY A 373 14.19 27.55 23.19
CA GLY A 373 15.09 28.63 22.79
C GLY A 373 15.67 28.44 21.38
N GLU A 374 16.17 29.53 20.80
CA GLU A 374 16.61 29.59 19.38
C GLU A 374 17.68 28.55 19.02
N GLU A 375 18.64 28.33 19.92
CA GLU A 375 19.75 27.40 19.67
C GLU A 375 19.32 25.93 19.65
N MET A 376 18.29 25.56 20.41
CA MET A 376 17.75 24.20 20.36
C MET A 376 16.82 24.03 19.18
N LEU A 377 16.01 25.05 18.86
CA LEU A 377 15.10 25.03 17.72
C LEU A 377 15.83 24.74 16.40
N LYS A 378 17.06 25.26 16.22
CA LYS A 378 17.91 25.00 15.04
C LYS A 378 18.42 23.57 14.91
N LYS A 379 18.32 22.74 15.96
CA LYS A 379 18.82 21.35 15.96
C LYS A 379 17.79 20.31 15.51
N PHE A 380 16.54 20.71 15.35
CA PHE A 380 15.50 19.85 14.81
C PHE A 380 15.54 19.89 13.29
N ASP A 381 15.51 18.72 12.66
CA ASP A 381 15.27 18.59 11.22
C ASP A 381 13.78 18.85 10.92
N VAL A 382 12.90 18.38 11.82
CA VAL A 382 11.46 18.70 11.83
C VAL A 382 11.02 18.96 13.26
N LEU A 383 10.27 20.04 13.46
CA LEU A 383 9.52 20.30 14.69
C LEU A 383 8.15 20.84 14.30
N LYS A 384 7.09 20.07 14.52
CA LYS A 384 5.72 20.42 14.18
C LYS A 384 4.83 20.46 15.42
N PHE A 385 3.94 21.44 15.44
CA PHE A 385 2.87 21.61 16.42
C PHE A 385 1.56 21.45 15.66
N MET A 386 0.76 20.46 16.02
CA MET A 386 -0.41 20.05 15.24
C MET A 386 -1.64 19.97 16.14
N GLN A 387 -2.67 20.75 15.79
CA GLN A 387 -4.00 20.63 16.38
C GLN A 387 -4.77 19.54 15.63
N ASN A 388 -5.07 18.43 16.31
CA ASN A 388 -5.82 17.33 15.72
C ASN A 388 -7.25 17.32 16.27
N GLY A 389 -8.16 17.90 15.48
CA GLY A 389 -9.59 18.02 15.79
C GLY A 389 -9.96 19.37 16.40
N SER A 390 -11.17 19.43 16.95
CA SER A 390 -11.69 20.59 17.67
C SER A 390 -12.71 20.13 18.72
N SER A 391 -12.89 20.91 19.77
CA SER A 391 -13.82 20.58 20.85
C SER A 391 -15.24 20.94 20.42
N VAL A 392 -16.10 19.93 20.30
CA VAL A 392 -17.50 20.13 19.90
C VAL A 392 -18.28 20.81 21.03
N ILE A 393 -19.01 21.89 20.71
CA ILE A 393 -19.92 22.55 21.65
C ILE A 393 -21.01 21.57 22.10
N ASP A 394 -21.28 21.54 23.41
CA ASP A 394 -22.23 20.61 24.03
C ASP A 394 -21.96 19.13 23.67
N ALA A 395 -20.68 18.76 23.56
CA ALA A 395 -20.27 17.38 23.33
C ALA A 395 -20.91 16.42 24.35
N ARG A 396 -21.30 15.24 23.89
CA ARG A 396 -21.99 14.22 24.71
C ARG A 396 -21.20 13.75 25.94
N ASN A 397 -19.87 13.87 25.91
CA ASN A 397 -18.95 13.56 26.99
C ASN A 397 -17.58 14.23 26.75
N GLN A 398 -16.69 14.15 27.74
CA GLN A 398 -15.34 14.73 27.65
C GLN A 398 -14.47 14.05 26.58
N ASP A 399 -14.61 12.75 26.36
CA ASP A 399 -13.83 12.02 25.36
C ASP A 399 -14.03 12.58 23.94
N VAL A 400 -15.29 12.87 23.56
CA VAL A 400 -15.61 13.49 22.26
C VAL A 400 -15.20 14.96 22.19
N ALA A 401 -15.13 15.64 23.33
CA ALA A 401 -14.70 17.04 23.41
C ALA A 401 -13.17 17.20 23.40
N THR A 402 -12.41 16.11 23.54
CA THR A 402 -10.96 16.15 23.72
C THR A 402 -10.26 16.26 22.37
N VAL A 403 -9.35 17.22 22.28
CA VAL A 403 -8.51 17.52 21.13
C VAL A 403 -7.08 17.10 21.45
N ASP A 404 -6.42 16.46 20.49
CA ASP A 404 -5.01 16.07 20.63
C ASP A 404 -4.10 17.15 20.02
N PHE A 405 -3.33 17.83 20.85
CA PHE A 405 -2.26 18.71 20.40
C PHE A 405 -0.94 17.94 20.39
N ARG A 406 -0.51 17.55 19.19
CA ARG A 406 0.68 16.73 18.95
C ARG A 406 1.88 17.63 18.63
N ILE A 407 2.95 17.46 19.39
CA ILE A 407 4.26 18.04 19.12
C ILE A 407 5.16 16.92 18.62
N PHE A 408 5.54 16.98 17.35
CA PHE A 408 6.34 15.97 16.68
C PHE A 408 7.73 16.52 16.36
N ALA A 409 8.77 15.76 16.69
CA ALA A 409 10.16 16.18 16.50
C ALA A 409 10.99 15.10 15.81
N GLN A 410 11.83 15.50 14.87
CA GLN A 410 12.90 14.71 14.28
C GLN A 410 14.23 15.44 14.38
N SER A 411 15.29 14.69 14.68
CA SER A 411 16.66 15.20 14.73
C SER A 411 17.66 14.08 14.49
N LYS A 412 18.78 14.40 13.84
CA LYS A 412 19.98 13.54 13.83
C LYS A 412 20.62 13.39 15.23
N ASP A 413 20.38 14.33 16.15
CA ASP A 413 20.89 14.29 17.53
C ASP A 413 20.03 13.37 18.41
N ARG A 414 20.57 12.20 18.75
CA ARG A 414 19.90 11.24 19.65
C ARG A 414 19.59 11.83 21.02
N GLU A 415 20.53 12.59 21.58
CA GLU A 415 20.44 13.10 22.94
C GLU A 415 19.38 14.19 23.04
N LEU A 416 19.17 14.95 21.96
CA LEU A 416 18.08 15.92 21.87
C LEU A 416 16.70 15.25 22.07
N LEU A 417 16.52 14.02 21.57
CA LEU A 417 15.26 13.27 21.65
C LEU A 417 15.27 12.17 22.72
N SER A 418 16.26 12.14 23.61
CA SER A 418 16.28 11.24 24.75
C SER A 418 15.29 11.72 25.82
N MET A 419 14.32 10.88 26.21
CA MET A 419 13.28 11.24 27.18
C MET A 419 13.89 11.55 28.56
N ARG A 420 15.06 10.96 28.85
CA ARG A 420 15.79 11.12 30.12
C ARG A 420 16.70 12.34 30.15
N ASN A 421 16.98 12.97 29.01
CA ASN A 421 17.83 14.16 28.97
C ASN A 421 17.05 15.36 29.56
N PRO A 422 17.47 15.95 30.69
CA PRO A 422 16.78 17.09 31.29
C PRO A 422 16.81 18.34 30.39
N ASN A 423 17.74 18.40 29.43
CA ASN A 423 17.85 19.45 28.42
C ASN A 423 17.36 18.99 27.03
N GLY A 424 16.67 17.84 26.94
CA GLY A 424 16.11 17.33 25.69
C GLY A 424 14.72 17.90 25.39
N PHE A 425 14.27 17.66 24.15
CA PHE A 425 12.97 18.04 23.59
C PHE A 425 11.82 17.80 24.55
N PHE A 426 11.65 16.56 25.01
CA PHE A 426 10.52 16.18 25.85
C PHE A 426 10.55 16.89 27.21
N ARG A 427 11.71 16.87 27.90
CA ARG A 427 11.82 17.44 29.25
C ARG A 427 11.62 18.95 29.24
N ARG A 428 12.14 19.66 28.24
CA ARG A 428 11.91 21.09 28.03
C ARG A 428 10.44 21.37 27.72
N SER A 429 9.84 20.63 26.79
CA SER A 429 8.42 20.81 26.47
C SER A 429 7.50 20.56 27.68
N MET A 430 7.82 19.56 28.51
CA MET A 430 7.01 19.18 29.66
C MET A 430 7.07 20.19 30.82
N THR A 431 8.11 21.01 30.96
CA THR A 431 8.14 22.04 32.02
C THR A 431 7.03 23.09 31.82
N CYS A 432 6.51 23.22 30.61
CA CYS A 432 5.36 24.07 30.28
C CYS A 432 4.02 23.52 30.82
N PHE A 433 3.93 22.25 31.21
CA PHE A 433 2.65 21.63 31.55
C PHE A 433 1.97 22.26 32.79
N LEU A 434 2.69 22.46 33.89
CA LEU A 434 2.11 23.04 35.12
C LEU A 434 1.82 24.56 35.01
N GLN A 435 2.26 25.18 33.92
CA GLN A 435 1.97 26.57 33.55
C GLN A 435 1.10 26.64 32.27
N SER A 436 0.48 25.52 31.88
CA SER A 436 -0.32 25.42 30.67
C SER A 436 -1.68 26.11 30.82
N CYS A 437 -2.39 26.23 29.71
CA CYS A 437 -3.75 26.76 29.66
C CYS A 437 -4.77 25.83 30.38
N PRO A 438 -5.96 26.35 30.75
CA PRO A 438 -7.00 25.54 31.38
C PRO A 438 -7.46 24.37 30.51
N GLY A 439 -7.60 23.19 31.11
CA GLY A 439 -8.04 21.97 30.43
C GLY A 439 -6.93 21.16 29.75
N ALA A 440 -5.67 21.63 29.79
CA ALA A 440 -4.53 20.85 29.35
C ALA A 440 -4.31 19.62 30.24
N SER A 441 -4.16 18.46 29.62
CA SER A 441 -3.88 17.17 30.29
C SER A 441 -2.83 16.38 29.51
N LEU A 442 -2.12 15.48 30.19
CA LEU A 442 -1.14 14.59 29.56
C LEU A 442 -1.68 13.17 29.48
N GLY A 443 -1.18 12.41 28.49
CA GLY A 443 -1.36 10.97 28.48
C GLY A 443 -0.59 10.29 29.62
N ASN A 444 -1.16 9.20 30.14
CA ASN A 444 -0.48 8.35 31.14
C ASN A 444 0.71 7.57 30.55
N ASP A 445 0.73 7.37 29.23
CA ASP A 445 1.82 6.73 28.50
C ASP A 445 2.61 7.78 27.72
N MET A 446 3.89 7.92 28.06
CA MET A 446 4.81 8.88 27.43
C MET A 446 5.91 8.19 26.62
N ARG A 447 5.80 6.88 26.34
CA ARG A 447 6.84 6.13 25.62
C ARG A 447 7.15 6.68 24.23
N GLN A 448 6.20 7.36 23.58
CA GLN A 448 6.42 8.03 22.30
C GLN A 448 7.36 9.23 22.38
N ALA A 449 7.59 9.78 23.57
CA ALA A 449 8.55 10.86 23.80
C ALA A 449 10.02 10.38 23.84
N GLU A 450 10.25 9.08 23.87
CA GLU A 450 11.58 8.49 23.74
C GLU A 450 11.94 8.35 22.27
N GLY A 451 13.03 9.01 21.86
CA GLY A 451 13.54 8.97 20.50
C GLY A 451 13.73 7.54 20.00
N LYS A 452 13.03 7.19 18.94
CA LYS A 452 13.26 5.95 18.18
C LYS A 452 13.97 6.26 16.86
N PRO A 453 14.79 5.35 16.33
CA PRO A 453 15.36 5.54 15.01
C PRO A 453 14.23 5.64 13.98
N TYR A 454 14.42 6.46 12.95
CA TYR A 454 13.58 6.45 11.77
C TYR A 454 14.43 6.44 10.50
N TYR A 455 13.81 5.96 9.44
CA TYR A 455 14.44 5.76 8.15
C TYR A 455 13.64 6.52 7.11
N GLU A 456 14.32 6.91 6.04
CA GLU A 456 13.66 7.40 4.84
C GLU A 456 13.76 6.34 3.74
N TYR A 457 12.73 6.30 2.91
CA TYR A 457 12.63 5.39 1.77
C TYR A 457 12.72 6.20 0.48
N HIS A 458 13.73 5.93 -0.33
CA HIS A 458 13.99 6.61 -1.60
C HIS A 458 13.59 5.70 -2.77
N PRO A 459 12.36 5.84 -3.31
CA PRO A 459 11.88 5.01 -4.40
C PRO A 459 12.49 5.46 -5.74
N SER A 460 13.24 4.59 -6.41
CA SER A 460 13.83 4.87 -7.72
C SER A 460 13.56 3.74 -8.71
N LEU A 461 14.18 3.83 -9.88
CA LEU A 461 14.14 2.81 -10.92
C LEU A 461 15.53 2.20 -11.10
N MET A 462 15.57 0.89 -11.32
CA MET A 462 16.77 0.15 -11.68
C MET A 462 16.50 -0.65 -12.95
N PRO A 463 17.48 -0.80 -13.88
CA PRO A 463 17.31 -1.67 -15.04
C PRO A 463 17.00 -3.11 -14.61
N GLN A 464 15.97 -3.74 -15.20
CA GLN A 464 15.67 -5.14 -14.92
C GLN A 464 16.85 -6.06 -15.25
N SER A 465 17.65 -5.70 -16.26
CA SER A 465 18.87 -6.41 -16.65
C SER A 465 20.00 -6.36 -15.63
N ALA A 466 19.92 -5.48 -14.63
CA ALA A 466 20.91 -5.38 -13.55
C ALA A 466 20.53 -6.23 -12.32
N MET A 467 19.35 -6.85 -12.33
CA MET A 467 18.89 -7.79 -11.32
C MET A 467 19.17 -9.23 -11.79
N THR A 468 19.75 -10.05 -10.92
CA THR A 468 19.84 -11.50 -11.14
C THR A 468 18.72 -12.17 -10.37
N GLN A 469 17.77 -12.77 -11.08
CA GLN A 469 16.66 -13.50 -10.46
C GLN A 469 16.89 -15.01 -10.58
N ARG A 470 16.77 -15.74 -9.47
CA ARG A 470 16.95 -17.20 -9.44
C ARG A 470 15.80 -17.88 -8.70
N LEU A 471 15.37 -19.01 -9.24
CA LEU A 471 14.42 -19.91 -8.61
C LEU A 471 15.19 -21.05 -7.93
N HIS A 472 14.95 -21.24 -6.64
CA HIS A 472 15.52 -22.32 -5.85
C HIS A 472 14.43 -23.31 -5.47
N LEU A 473 14.63 -24.58 -5.81
CA LEU A 473 13.73 -25.68 -5.55
C LEU A 473 14.27 -26.50 -4.38
N LEU A 474 13.54 -26.58 -3.27
CA LEU A 474 13.98 -27.30 -2.07
C LEU A 474 13.63 -28.80 -2.11
N PHE A 475 13.17 -29.29 -3.25
CA PHE A 475 12.79 -30.69 -3.47
C PHE A 475 13.66 -31.32 -4.56
N ASP A 476 13.65 -32.65 -4.66
CA ASP A 476 14.41 -33.37 -5.67
C ASP A 476 14.03 -32.92 -7.09
N HIS A 477 14.99 -32.27 -7.76
CA HIS A 477 14.83 -31.73 -9.10
C HIS A 477 16.18 -31.77 -9.84
N PRO A 478 16.21 -32.13 -11.15
CA PRO A 478 17.46 -32.19 -11.93
C PRO A 478 18.22 -30.86 -12.01
N THR A 479 17.50 -29.75 -11.82
CA THR A 479 18.06 -28.40 -11.80
C THR A 479 17.50 -27.68 -10.58
N PRO A 480 18.13 -27.80 -9.41
CA PRO A 480 17.60 -27.26 -8.15
C PRO A 480 17.67 -25.71 -8.10
N VAL A 481 18.53 -25.10 -8.92
CA VAL A 481 18.63 -23.65 -9.08
C VAL A 481 18.49 -23.30 -10.55
N ILE A 482 17.50 -22.47 -10.88
CA ILE A 482 17.16 -22.07 -12.25
C ILE A 482 17.29 -20.55 -12.36
N ASP A 483 18.14 -20.07 -13.26
CA ASP A 483 18.19 -18.65 -13.61
C ASP A 483 16.91 -18.23 -14.35
N LEU A 484 16.29 -17.14 -13.91
CA LEU A 484 15.08 -16.58 -14.50
C LEU A 484 15.47 -15.41 -15.42
N PRO A 485 15.20 -15.51 -16.74
CA PRO A 485 15.53 -14.44 -17.67
C PRO A 485 14.57 -13.25 -17.50
N PRO A 486 15.03 -12.02 -17.81
CA PRO A 486 14.14 -10.87 -17.90
C PRO A 486 13.09 -11.06 -19.02
N PRO A 487 11.98 -10.28 -19.00
CA PRO A 487 11.04 -10.26 -20.12
C PRO A 487 11.75 -10.04 -21.47
N PRO A 488 11.31 -10.71 -22.56
CA PRO A 488 12.01 -10.67 -23.85
C PRO A 488 11.77 -9.37 -24.62
N GLU A 489 10.73 -8.61 -24.27
CA GLU A 489 10.32 -7.39 -24.95
C GLU A 489 10.02 -6.32 -23.90
N PHE A 490 10.56 -5.12 -24.13
CA PHE A 490 10.37 -3.97 -23.27
C PHE A 490 9.95 -2.76 -24.09
N ARG A 491 9.29 -1.81 -23.43
CA ARG A 491 9.02 -0.49 -23.97
C ARG A 491 9.48 0.58 -22.99
N THR A 492 10.23 1.56 -23.46
CA THR A 492 10.55 2.75 -22.65
C THR A 492 9.33 3.66 -22.60
N TYR A 493 8.97 4.10 -21.39
CA TYR A 493 7.87 5.01 -21.11
C TYR A 493 8.39 6.34 -20.61
N ASP A 494 7.64 7.42 -20.89
CA ASP A 494 7.89 8.71 -20.29
C ASP A 494 7.63 8.64 -18.79
N ARG A 495 8.47 9.32 -18.02
CA ARG A 495 8.34 9.35 -16.56
C ARG A 495 7.05 10.04 -16.11
N GLN A 496 6.68 11.11 -16.82
CA GLN A 496 5.40 11.77 -16.64
C GLN A 496 4.33 10.98 -17.40
N GLN A 497 3.36 10.43 -16.69
CA GLN A 497 2.21 9.79 -17.31
C GLN A 497 1.28 10.82 -17.98
N PRO A 498 0.44 10.40 -18.94
CA PRO A 498 -0.59 11.27 -19.49
C PRO A 498 -1.47 11.85 -18.37
N THR A 499 -1.54 13.19 -18.35
CA THR A 499 -2.33 13.98 -17.41
C THR A 499 -3.15 14.99 -18.21
N TYR A 500 -4.45 15.08 -17.94
CA TYR A 500 -5.36 15.92 -18.72
C TYR A 500 -6.64 16.29 -17.95
N GLU A 501 -7.14 17.48 -18.24
CA GLU A 501 -8.51 17.88 -17.91
C GLU A 501 -9.52 17.20 -18.83
N THR A 502 -10.80 17.21 -18.46
CA THR A 502 -11.82 16.55 -19.25
C THR A 502 -11.88 17.08 -20.67
N LYS A 503 -11.93 16.18 -21.65
CA LYS A 503 -12.09 16.53 -23.08
C LYS A 503 -13.52 16.97 -23.42
N ASN A 504 -14.48 16.75 -22.51
CA ASN A 504 -15.89 17.01 -22.73
C ASN A 504 -16.52 17.75 -21.53
N PRO A 505 -16.07 18.98 -21.21
CA PRO A 505 -16.61 19.73 -20.09
C PRO A 505 -18.07 20.13 -20.36
N VAL A 506 -18.91 19.96 -19.35
CA VAL A 506 -20.32 20.38 -19.33
C VAL A 506 -20.47 21.51 -18.32
N ALA A 507 -21.17 22.57 -18.71
CA ALA A 507 -21.42 23.71 -17.82
C ALA A 507 -22.21 23.25 -16.59
N LEU A 508 -21.69 23.53 -15.38
CA LEU A 508 -22.24 22.98 -14.13
C LEU A 508 -23.67 23.47 -13.83
N ASP A 509 -24.03 24.65 -14.33
CA ASP A 509 -25.38 25.23 -14.24
C ASP A 509 -26.42 24.48 -15.09
N SER A 510 -25.99 23.78 -16.15
CA SER A 510 -26.88 22.98 -17.00
C SER A 510 -27.49 21.76 -16.30
N PHE A 511 -26.96 21.36 -15.14
CA PHE A 511 -27.51 20.26 -14.33
C PHE A 511 -28.73 20.66 -13.50
N GLY A 512 -29.09 21.95 -13.50
CA GLY A 512 -30.25 22.50 -12.81
C GLY A 512 -29.92 23.13 -11.46
N PRO A 513 -30.94 23.41 -10.62
CA PRO A 513 -30.74 24.01 -9.30
C PRO A 513 -29.80 23.17 -8.42
N THR A 514 -28.99 23.84 -7.62
CA THR A 514 -28.01 23.20 -6.73
C THR A 514 -28.29 23.51 -5.26
N VAL A 515 -27.70 22.68 -4.39
CA VAL A 515 -27.67 22.87 -2.93
C VAL A 515 -26.24 22.66 -2.44
N ARG A 516 -25.79 23.52 -1.53
CA ARG A 516 -24.45 23.44 -0.94
C ARG A 516 -24.43 22.32 0.11
N MET A 517 -23.63 21.28 -0.11
CA MET A 517 -23.47 20.17 0.85
C MET A 517 -22.14 19.44 0.66
N PRO A 518 -21.71 18.58 1.61
CA PRO A 518 -20.47 17.82 1.46
C PRO A 518 -20.46 17.00 0.17
N LEU A 519 -19.39 17.10 -0.62
CA LEU A 519 -19.18 16.39 -1.89
C LEU A 519 -19.47 14.88 -1.74
N GLY A 520 -19.01 14.31 -0.64
CA GLY A 520 -19.16 12.90 -0.29
C GLY A 520 -20.60 12.41 -0.09
N ARG A 521 -21.60 13.30 -0.08
CA ARG A 521 -23.02 12.90 -0.06
C ARG A 521 -23.45 12.22 -1.36
N ILE A 522 -22.82 12.56 -2.48
CA ILE A 522 -23.09 11.96 -3.79
C ILE A 522 -21.87 11.19 -4.30
N VAL A 523 -20.68 11.77 -4.14
CA VAL A 523 -19.45 11.25 -4.74
C VAL A 523 -18.79 10.25 -3.80
N LEU A 524 -18.54 9.05 -4.32
CA LEU A 524 -17.73 8.03 -3.69
C LEU A 524 -16.27 8.23 -4.06
N GLY A 525 -15.38 7.49 -3.43
CA GLY A 525 -14.00 7.45 -3.82
C GLY A 525 -13.15 6.51 -2.98
N ARG A 526 -11.86 6.53 -3.31
CA ARG A 526 -10.78 5.93 -2.52
C ARG A 526 -9.51 6.77 -2.68
N SER A 527 -8.67 6.78 -1.65
CA SER A 527 -7.30 7.29 -1.71
C SER A 527 -6.35 6.33 -1.00
N GLY A 528 -5.07 6.46 -1.35
CA GLY A 528 -3.96 5.70 -0.77
C GLY A 528 -2.63 6.38 -1.04
N ASP A 529 -1.55 5.81 -0.53
CA ASP A 529 -0.20 6.26 -0.81
C ASP A 529 0.47 5.43 -1.91
N LYS A 530 1.48 6.01 -2.55
CA LYS A 530 2.62 5.21 -2.98
C LYS A 530 3.88 5.97 -2.62
N CYS A 531 4.54 5.53 -1.55
CA CYS A 531 5.64 6.29 -0.95
C CYS A 531 5.17 7.67 -0.47
N SER A 532 5.67 8.78 -1.03
CA SER A 532 5.19 10.13 -0.65
C SER A 532 4.09 10.67 -1.55
N ASP A 533 3.76 10.02 -2.67
CA ASP A 533 2.62 10.41 -3.49
C ASP A 533 1.30 9.95 -2.84
N CYS A 534 0.23 10.72 -3.05
CA CYS A 534 -1.12 10.33 -2.66
C CYS A 534 -2.04 10.28 -3.88
N ASN A 535 -2.64 9.11 -4.14
CA ASN A 535 -3.69 8.98 -5.14
C ASN A 535 -5.05 9.30 -4.54
N VAL A 536 -5.92 9.94 -5.32
CA VAL A 536 -7.30 10.27 -4.92
C VAL A 536 -8.22 10.05 -6.11
N GLY A 537 -9.04 9.00 -6.06
CA GLY A 537 -10.05 8.70 -7.08
C GLY A 537 -11.46 9.01 -6.60
N PHE A 538 -12.23 9.70 -7.43
CA PHE A 538 -13.64 10.03 -7.22
C PHE A 538 -14.50 9.30 -8.25
N PHE A 539 -15.63 8.75 -7.84
CA PHE A 539 -16.58 8.10 -8.76
C PHE A 539 -18.03 8.25 -8.31
N VAL A 540 -18.95 7.99 -9.23
CA VAL A 540 -20.39 8.21 -9.05
C VAL A 540 -21.21 6.99 -9.46
N ARG A 541 -22.45 6.91 -8.95
CA ARG A 541 -23.31 5.73 -9.09
C ARG A 541 -24.06 5.72 -10.41
N HIS A 542 -24.32 6.89 -10.99
CA HIS A 542 -25.21 7.04 -12.12
C HIS A 542 -24.55 7.76 -13.31
N ASP A 543 -25.00 7.42 -14.52
CA ASP A 543 -24.41 7.94 -15.77
C ASP A 543 -24.60 9.45 -15.92
N ASP A 544 -25.72 10.02 -15.45
CA ASP A 544 -25.96 11.46 -15.51
C ASP A 544 -25.14 12.26 -14.47
N GLU A 545 -24.58 11.60 -13.46
CA GLU A 545 -23.64 12.18 -12.50
C GLU A 545 -22.21 12.22 -13.08
N TRP A 546 -21.88 11.39 -14.08
CA TRP A 546 -20.54 11.29 -14.64
C TRP A 546 -20.09 12.58 -15.31
N ASP A 547 -20.94 13.13 -16.18
CA ASP A 547 -20.67 14.40 -16.87
C ASP A 547 -20.50 15.55 -15.89
N TRP A 548 -21.26 15.54 -14.80
CA TRP A 548 -21.12 16.52 -13.73
C TRP A 548 -19.79 16.34 -13.00
N LEU A 549 -19.46 15.11 -12.56
CA LEU A 549 -18.24 14.83 -11.81
C LEU A 549 -16.99 15.23 -12.59
N ARG A 550 -16.86 14.79 -13.85
CA ARG A 550 -15.68 15.07 -14.68
C ARG A 550 -15.51 16.54 -15.03
N SER A 551 -16.61 17.28 -15.07
CA SER A 551 -16.59 18.73 -15.30
C SER A 551 -16.29 19.53 -14.03
N LEU A 552 -16.77 19.06 -12.88
CA LEU A 552 -16.52 19.70 -11.58
C LEU A 552 -15.08 19.46 -11.10
N MET A 553 -14.64 18.20 -11.14
CA MET A 553 -13.37 17.78 -10.57
C MET A 553 -12.25 18.01 -11.58
N THR A 554 -11.71 19.23 -11.53
CA THR A 554 -10.49 19.66 -12.23
C THR A 554 -9.32 19.71 -11.24
N VAL A 555 -8.08 19.83 -11.74
CA VAL A 555 -6.90 20.05 -10.88
C VAL A 555 -7.08 21.32 -10.04
N ALA A 556 -7.59 22.39 -10.65
CA ALA A 556 -7.88 23.64 -9.95
C ALA A 556 -8.92 23.45 -8.82
N LYS A 557 -9.96 22.65 -9.07
CA LYS A 557 -10.96 22.35 -8.04
C LYS A 557 -10.36 21.53 -6.89
N VAL A 558 -9.53 20.53 -7.17
CA VAL A 558 -8.87 19.74 -6.11
C VAL A 558 -7.99 20.65 -5.24
N ARG A 559 -7.21 21.56 -5.82
CA ARG A 559 -6.43 22.57 -5.07
C ARG A 559 -7.31 23.46 -4.18
N GLU A 560 -8.42 23.94 -4.72
CA GLU A 560 -9.39 24.72 -3.94
C GLU A 560 -9.94 23.92 -2.74
N LEU A 561 -10.27 22.64 -2.93
CA LEU A 561 -10.79 21.78 -1.89
C LEU A 561 -9.74 21.41 -0.82
N LEU A 562 -8.48 21.22 -1.23
CA LEU A 562 -7.36 21.03 -0.30
C LEU A 562 -7.22 22.25 0.61
N GLY A 563 -7.29 23.45 0.03
CA GLY A 563 -7.14 24.71 0.74
C GLY A 563 -5.67 25.05 1.01
N PRO A 564 -5.39 26.25 1.54
CA PRO A 564 -4.04 26.80 1.61
C PRO A 564 -3.08 26.10 2.57
N GLU A 565 -3.61 25.37 3.56
CA GLU A 565 -2.78 24.64 4.53
C GLU A 565 -2.34 23.25 4.01
N GLU A 566 -3.08 22.70 3.06
CA GLU A 566 -2.89 21.33 2.54
C GLU A 566 -2.38 21.31 1.08
N ASP A 567 -2.69 22.33 0.27
CA ASP A 567 -2.07 22.50 -1.05
C ASP A 567 -0.66 23.10 -0.91
N HIS A 568 0.35 22.23 -1.01
CA HIS A 568 1.76 22.61 -0.95
C HIS A 568 2.32 23.13 -2.29
N GLY A 569 1.47 23.40 -3.29
CA GLY A 569 1.90 23.90 -4.61
C GLY A 569 2.63 22.85 -5.47
N LYS A 570 2.61 21.57 -5.05
CA LYS A 570 3.23 20.45 -5.76
C LYS A 570 2.39 20.00 -6.96
N PRO A 571 2.96 19.31 -7.95
CA PRO A 571 2.21 18.82 -9.11
C PRO A 571 1.01 17.94 -8.72
N ILE A 572 -0.07 18.04 -9.50
CA ILE A 572 -1.23 17.17 -9.38
C ILE A 572 -1.55 16.67 -10.79
N ASP A 573 -1.52 15.36 -10.99
CA ASP A 573 -1.97 14.74 -12.23
C ASP A 573 -3.44 14.41 -12.17
N ARG A 574 -4.07 14.30 -13.35
CA ARG A 574 -5.48 13.96 -13.51
C ARG A 574 -5.69 13.07 -14.74
N PHE A 575 -6.52 12.04 -14.61
CA PHE A 575 -7.03 11.26 -15.75
C PHE A 575 -8.44 10.73 -15.48
N GLU A 576 -9.05 10.11 -16.50
CA GLU A 576 -10.43 9.62 -16.44
C GLU A 576 -10.49 8.11 -16.70
N LEU A 577 -11.43 7.43 -16.03
CA LEU A 577 -11.80 6.04 -16.28
C LEU A 577 -13.30 6.00 -16.60
N PRO A 578 -13.70 6.28 -17.86
CA PRO A 578 -15.09 6.58 -18.20
C PRO A 578 -16.05 5.42 -17.95
N ASN A 579 -15.61 4.20 -18.21
CA ASN A 579 -16.42 2.97 -18.09
C ASN A 579 -16.78 2.62 -16.64
N ILE A 580 -16.10 3.22 -15.66
CA ILE A 580 -16.42 3.10 -14.22
C ILE A 580 -16.79 4.46 -13.60
N ARG A 581 -16.99 5.49 -14.45
CA ARG A 581 -17.38 6.86 -14.08
C ARG A 581 -16.47 7.47 -13.01
N ALA A 582 -15.15 7.28 -13.15
CA ALA A 582 -14.18 7.78 -12.20
C ALA A 582 -13.27 8.87 -12.78
N VAL A 583 -12.97 9.87 -11.96
CA VAL A 583 -11.90 10.86 -12.17
C VAL A 583 -10.83 10.60 -11.12
N HIS A 584 -9.59 10.46 -11.54
CA HIS A 584 -8.49 10.12 -10.65
C HIS A 584 -7.43 11.21 -10.66
N PHE A 585 -6.85 11.45 -9.48
CA PHE A 585 -5.79 12.42 -9.25
C PHE A 585 -4.60 11.77 -8.56
N LEU A 586 -3.40 12.21 -8.93
CA LEU A 586 -2.17 11.89 -8.21
C LEU A 586 -1.55 13.17 -7.67
N LEU A 587 -1.52 13.31 -6.34
CA LEU A 587 -0.91 14.43 -5.63
C LEU A 587 0.55 14.06 -5.37
N HIS A 588 1.46 14.66 -6.13
CA HIS A 588 2.88 14.33 -6.07
C HIS A 588 3.52 14.79 -4.76
N ASP A 589 4.25 13.90 -4.12
CA ASP A 589 5.03 14.14 -2.90
C ASP A 589 4.18 14.82 -1.79
N HIS A 590 2.92 14.44 -1.67
CA HIS A 590 1.94 15.05 -0.75
C HIS A 590 2.12 14.59 0.69
N LEU A 591 2.50 13.32 0.91
CA LEU A 591 2.55 12.66 2.21
C LEU A 591 3.93 12.83 2.89
N ASP A 592 4.44 14.07 2.91
CA ASP A 592 5.76 14.41 3.46
C ASP A 592 6.87 13.57 2.79
N ARG A 593 7.54 12.68 3.52
CA ARG A 593 8.61 11.79 3.03
C ARG A 593 8.18 10.32 3.05
N GLY A 594 6.87 10.08 2.94
CA GLY A 594 6.27 8.74 2.97
C GLY A 594 6.20 8.14 4.37
N TYR A 595 5.63 6.94 4.48
CA TYR A 595 5.24 6.32 5.75
C TYR A 595 6.29 6.39 6.86
N ASP A 596 7.55 6.03 6.58
CA ASP A 596 8.60 5.88 7.59
C ASP A 596 9.08 7.20 8.22
N ALA A 597 8.88 8.32 7.52
CA ALA A 597 9.33 9.64 7.92
C ALA A 597 8.22 10.70 7.99
N CYS A 598 6.97 10.31 7.70
CA CYS A 598 5.82 11.21 7.68
C CYS A 598 5.56 11.79 9.06
N SER A 599 5.50 13.12 9.12
CA SER A 599 5.28 13.88 10.35
C SER A 599 3.81 14.10 10.71
N THR A 600 2.87 13.76 9.81
CA THR A 600 1.41 13.91 10.04
C THR A 600 0.79 12.56 10.43
N TYR A 601 -0.54 12.48 10.52
CA TYR A 601 -1.23 11.21 10.84
C TYR A 601 -1.63 10.40 9.61
N ASP A 602 -1.80 11.03 8.45
CA ASP A 602 -2.18 10.30 7.24
C ASP A 602 -0.93 9.75 6.55
N THR A 603 -0.32 8.72 7.12
CA THR A 603 0.92 8.12 6.61
C THR A 603 0.71 7.24 5.37
N LEU A 604 -0.55 6.90 5.06
CA LEU A 604 -0.93 6.01 3.95
C LEU A 604 -1.92 6.68 2.98
N GLY A 605 -2.09 8.01 3.04
CA GLY A 605 -3.00 8.75 2.18
C GLY A 605 -4.48 8.36 2.28
N LYS A 606 -4.89 7.64 3.33
CA LYS A 606 -6.24 7.07 3.48
C LYS A 606 -7.26 8.12 3.95
N ASN A 607 -6.81 9.22 4.55
CA ASN A 607 -7.67 10.30 5.01
C ASN A 607 -7.91 11.33 3.91
N CYS A 608 -6.96 11.51 2.97
CA CYS A 608 -6.99 12.55 1.95
C CYS A 608 -8.33 12.62 1.19
N LEU A 609 -8.85 11.50 0.69
CA LEU A 609 -10.17 11.49 0.05
C LEU A 609 -11.28 11.89 1.02
N GLU A 610 -11.33 11.33 2.23
CA GLU A 610 -12.41 11.64 3.19
C GLU A 610 -12.40 13.11 3.59
N TYR A 611 -11.21 13.71 3.71
CA TYR A 611 -11.02 15.15 3.89
C TYR A 611 -11.63 15.94 2.73
N LEU A 612 -11.35 15.56 1.47
CA LEU A 612 -11.90 16.20 0.27
C LEU A 612 -13.41 15.98 0.13
N ARG A 613 -13.91 14.77 0.45
CA ARG A 613 -15.34 14.43 0.44
C ARG A 613 -16.13 15.19 1.50
N ALA A 614 -15.50 15.60 2.61
CA ALA A 614 -16.14 16.40 3.63
C ALA A 614 -16.32 17.88 3.22
N LYS A 615 -15.56 18.37 2.24
CA LYS A 615 -15.70 19.75 1.73
C LYS A 615 -17.04 19.93 1.03
N THR A 616 -17.64 21.11 1.19
CA THR A 616 -18.93 21.41 0.57
C THR A 616 -18.75 21.93 -0.85
N VAL A 617 -19.64 21.50 -1.75
CA VAL A 617 -19.73 21.99 -3.14
C VAL A 617 -21.21 22.19 -3.50
N ASP A 618 -21.47 22.83 -4.65
CA ASP A 618 -22.82 22.99 -5.16
C ASP A 618 -23.25 21.72 -5.92
N ILE A 619 -24.12 20.94 -5.30
CA ILE A 619 -24.59 19.65 -5.81
C ILE A 619 -25.97 19.84 -6.45
N PRO A 620 -26.20 19.37 -7.69
CA PRO A 620 -27.52 19.39 -8.31
C PRO A 620 -28.58 18.69 -7.45
N VAL A 621 -29.71 19.38 -7.20
CA VAL A 621 -30.80 18.90 -6.35
C VAL A 621 -31.33 17.55 -6.82
N LYS A 622 -31.40 17.33 -8.14
CA LYS A 622 -31.84 16.05 -8.74
C LYS A 622 -31.01 14.84 -8.31
N PHE A 623 -29.73 15.01 -7.99
CA PHE A 623 -28.87 13.94 -7.50
C PHE A 623 -29.16 13.65 -6.02
N VAL A 624 -29.37 14.71 -5.24
CA VAL A 624 -29.73 14.62 -3.81
C VAL A 624 -31.09 13.94 -3.62
N GLU A 625 -32.08 14.29 -4.44
CA GLU A 625 -33.43 13.69 -4.40
C GLU A 625 -33.43 12.18 -4.70
N ARG A 626 -32.44 11.69 -5.46
CA ARG A 626 -32.22 10.25 -5.71
C ARG A 626 -31.68 9.51 -4.48
N GLY A 627 -31.18 10.25 -3.48
CA GLY A 627 -30.64 9.74 -2.22
C GLY A 627 -29.12 9.86 -2.12
N THR A 628 -28.63 10.00 -0.89
CA THR A 628 -27.20 10.15 -0.57
C THR A 628 -26.54 8.83 -0.18
N VAL A 629 -25.21 8.78 -0.25
CA VAL A 629 -24.37 7.63 0.17
C VAL A 629 -24.37 7.40 1.69
#